data_AF-A0A376ZWY3-F1
#
_entry.id   AF-A0A376ZWY3-F1
#
_cell.length_a   1.000
_cell.length_b   1.000
_cell.length_c   1.000
_cell.angle_alpha   90.00
_cell.angle_beta   90.00
_cell.angle_gamma   90.00
#
_symmetry.space_group_name_H-M   'P 1'
#
loop_
_entity.id
_entity.type
_entity.pdbx_description
1 polymer ?
#
loop_
_entity_poly.entity_id
_entity_poly.type
_entity_poly.pdbx_seq_one_letter_code
_entity_poly.pdbx_strand_id
1 'polypeptide(L)' 'MRSLADFEFNKAPLCEGMILACEAIRRDFPSQDVYDELERLVSLAKEEISQLLPLEEQLEN' A
#
# COMPACT_ATOMS: atom_id res chain seq x y z
N MET A 1 -17.43 8.59 5.23
CA MET A 1 -15.98 8.85 5.31
C MET A 1 -15.53 8.59 6.74
N ARG A 2 -14.51 7.76 6.96
CA ARG A 2 -13.88 7.62 8.29
C ARG A 2 -13.03 8.87 8.55
N SER A 3 -13.10 9.43 9.75
CA SER A 3 -12.26 10.56 10.16
C SER A 3 -10.88 10.07 10.57
N LEU A 4 -9.83 10.88 10.35
CA LEU A 4 -8.49 10.60 10.87
C LEU A 4 -8.49 10.42 12.40
N ALA A 5 -9.37 11.13 13.11
CA ALA A 5 -9.51 11.03 14.56
C ALA A 5 -9.99 9.65 15.03
N ASP A 6 -10.70 8.90 14.17
CA ASP A 6 -11.23 7.57 14.47
C ASP A 6 -10.34 6.45 13.88
N PHE A 7 -9.19 6.79 13.29
CA PHE A 7 -8.32 5.83 12.63
C PHE A 7 -7.39 5.12 13.62
N GLU A 8 -7.55 3.80 13.74
CA GLU A 8 -6.70 2.96 14.58
C GLU A 8 -5.47 2.45 13.80
N PHE A 9 -4.35 3.19 13.86
CA PHE A 9 -3.10 2.82 13.18
C PHE A 9 -2.55 1.43 13.53
N ASN A 10 -2.89 0.89 14.70
CA ASN A 10 -2.46 -0.44 15.13
C ASN A 10 -3.27 -1.58 14.49
N LYS A 11 -4.41 -1.28 13.85
CA LYS A 11 -5.34 -2.28 13.32
C LYS A 11 -5.60 -2.13 11.82
N ALA A 12 -4.99 -1.14 11.17
CA ALA A 12 -5.19 -0.85 9.77
C ALA A 12 -3.84 -0.62 9.06
N PRO A 13 -3.76 -0.83 7.74
CA PRO A 13 -2.56 -0.53 6.97
C PRO A 13 -2.14 0.94 7.15
N LEU A 14 -0.85 1.18 7.36
CA LEU A 14 -0.32 2.53 7.53
C LEU A 14 -0.65 3.44 6.33
N CYS A 15 -0.69 2.88 5.11
CA CYS A 15 -1.00 3.62 3.89
C CYS A 15 -2.41 4.24 3.93
N GLU A 16 -3.41 3.57 4.50
CA GLU A 16 -4.75 4.13 4.66
C GLU A 16 -4.74 5.35 5.59
N GLY A 17 -3.99 5.27 6.69
CA GLY A 17 -3.85 6.40 7.62
C GLY A 17 -3.12 7.59 6.99
N MET A 18 -2.13 7.33 6.13
CA MET A 18 -1.42 8.37 5.39
C MET A 18 -2.32 9.03 4.35
N ILE A 19 -3.11 8.27 3.61
CA ILE A 19 -4.08 8.81 2.65
C ILE A 19 -5.10 9.71 3.36
N LEU A 20 -5.67 9.25 4.49
CA LEU A 20 -6.61 10.05 5.29
C LEU A 20 -5.98 11.35 5.81
N ALA A 21 -4.73 11.29 6.28
CA ALA A 21 -4.01 12.49 6.70
C ALA A 21 -3.78 13.46 5.54
N CYS A 22 -3.42 12.95 4.37
CA CYS A 22 -3.22 13.77 3.18
C CYS A 22 -4.53 14.40 2.67
N GLU A 23 -5.65 13.69 2.68
CA GLU A 23 -6.97 14.23 2.34
C GLU A 23 -7.41 15.33 3.33
N ALA A 24 -7.08 15.18 4.62
CA ALA A 24 -7.39 16.17 5.65
C ALA A 24 -6.57 17.46 5.50
N ILE A 25 -5.33 17.37 5.01
CA ILE A 25 -4.42 18.51 4.84
C ILE A 25 -4.58 19.19 3.48
N ARG A 26 -4.82 18.41 2.42
CA ARG A 26 -4.84 18.87 1.03
C ARG A 26 -6.17 18.52 0.36
N ARG A 27 -6.95 19.55 0.03
CA ARG A 27 -8.29 19.40 -0.59
C ARG A 27 -8.29 18.78 -1.98
N ASP A 28 -7.23 18.97 -2.75
CA ASP A 28 -7.04 18.42 -4.09
C ASP A 28 -6.16 17.16 -4.08
N PHE A 29 -6.12 16.44 -2.96
CA PHE A 29 -5.41 15.17 -2.90
C PHE A 29 -6.07 14.14 -3.83
N PRO A 30 -5.33 13.56 -4.81
CA PRO A 30 -5.89 12.62 -5.77
C PRO A 30 -5.88 11.21 -5.16
N SER A 31 -6.77 10.95 -4.21
CA SER A 31 -6.75 9.68 -3.47
C SER A 31 -6.95 8.47 -4.37
N GLN A 32 -7.81 8.58 -5.39
CA GLN A 32 -8.02 7.48 -6.34
C GLN A 32 -6.75 7.11 -7.10
N ASP A 33 -6.06 8.09 -7.68
CA ASP A 33 -4.80 7.86 -8.41
C ASP A 33 -3.73 7.23 -7.51
N VAL A 34 -3.69 7.62 -6.23
CA VAL A 34 -2.78 7.04 -5.23
C VAL A 34 -3.15 5.61 -4.90
N TYR A 35 -4.44 5.29 -4.75
CA TYR A 35 -4.89 3.91 -4.55
C TYR A 35 -4.54 3.02 -5.75
N ASP A 36 -4.81 3.48 -6.97
CA ASP A 36 -4.54 2.74 -8.20
C ASP A 36 -3.03 2.45 -8.35
N GLU A 37 -2.18 3.44 -8.06
CA GLU A 37 -0.73 3.28 -8.13
C GLU A 37 -0.20 2.33 -7.03
N LEU A 38 -0.75 2.41 -5.82
CA LEU A 38 -0.39 1.48 -4.74
C LEU A 38 -0.76 0.04 -5.09
N GLU A 39 -1.95 -0.19 -5.67
CA GLU A 39 -2.38 -1.52 -6.12
C GLU A 39 -1.46 -2.05 -7.23
N ARG A 40 -1.08 -1.19 -8.19
CA ARG A 40 -0.15 -1.53 -9.26
C ARG A 40 1.22 -1.93 -8.70
N LEU A 41 1.77 -1.14 -7.78
CA LEU A 41 3.08 -1.41 -7.16
C LEU A 41 3.05 -2.70 -6.32
N VAL A 42 1.99 -2.94 -5.55
CA VAL A 42 1.82 -4.18 -4.80
C VAL A 42 1.73 -5.39 -5.73
N SER A 43 1.05 -5.26 -6.87
CA SER A 43 0.93 -6.33 -7.87
C SER A 43 2.29 -6.65 -8.49
N LEU A 44 3.06 -5.63 -8.88
CA LEU A 44 4.42 -5.81 -9.39
C LEU A 44 5.35 -6.46 -8.36
N ALA A 45 5.33 -5.98 -7.11
CA ALA A 45 6.14 -6.56 -6.05
C ALA A 45 5.81 -8.04 -5.82
N LYS A 46 4.54 -8.42 -5.86
CA LYS A 46 4.12 -9.83 -5.74
C LYS A 46 4.61 -10.67 -6.91
N GLU A 47 4.55 -10.15 -8.13
CA GLU A 47 5.05 -10.84 -9.33
C GLU A 47 6.56 -11.05 -9.25
N GLU A 48 7.34 -10.00 -8.95
CA GLU A 48 8.80 -10.08 -8.81
C GLU A 48 9.21 -11.06 -7.71
N ILE A 49 8.59 -10.98 -6.51
CA ILE A 49 8.87 -11.92 -5.41
C ILE A 49 8.53 -13.36 -5.82
N SER A 50 7.40 -13.57 -6.49
CA SER A 50 7.00 -14.91 -6.95
C SER A 50 7.95 -15.49 -8.00
N GLN A 51 8.63 -14.66 -8.78
CA GLN A 51 9.65 -15.09 -9.73
C GLN A 51 11.01 -15.37 -9.05
N LEU A 52 11.28 -14.71 -7.92
CA LEU A 52 12.50 -14.92 -7.14
C LEU A 52 12.43 -16.16 -6.23
N LEU A 53 11.24 -16.52 -5.72
CA LEU A 53 11.05 -17.71 -4.87
C LEU A 53 11.62 -19.01 -5.49
N PRO A 54 11.33 -19.34 -6.76
CA PRO A 54 11.90 -20.51 -7.42
C PRO A 54 13.43 -20.45 -7.58
N LEU A 55 14.00 -19.24 -7.63
CA LEU A 55 15.44 -19.04 -7.81
C LEU A 55 16.20 -19.26 -6.50
N GLU A 56 15.64 -18.82 -5.37
CA GLU A 56 16.19 -19.06 -4.02
C GLU A 56 16.14 -20.55 -3.66
N GLU A 57 15.04 -21.24 -3.93
CA GLU A 57 14.92 -22.70 -3.68
C GLU A 57 15.90 -23.54 -4.52
N GLN A 58 16.33 -23.04 -5.69
CA GLN A 58 17.36 -23.69 -6.51
C GLN A 58 18.79 -23.44 -6.03
N LEU A 59 19.05 -22.33 -5.33
CA LEU A 59 20.37 -21.99 -4.82
C LEU A 59 20.69 -22.66 -3.46
N GLU A 60 19.66 -23.11 -2.73
CA GLU A 60 19.82 -23.85 -1.48
C GLU A 60 20.09 -25.37 -1.65
N ASN A 61 20.20 -25.87 -2.89
CA ASN A 61 20.52 -27.27 -3.23
C ASN A 61 21.90 -27.42 -3.90
#